data_AF-A0AB34HZI4-F1
#
_entry.id   AF-A0AB34HZI4-F1
#
_cell.length_a   1.000
_cell.length_b   1.000
_cell.length_c   1.000
_cell.angle_alpha   90.00
_cell.angle_beta   90.00
_cell.angle_gamma   90.00
#
_symmetry.space_group_name_H-M   'P 1'
#
loop_
_entity.id
_entity.type
_entity.pdbx_description
1 polymer ?
#
loop_
_entity_poly.entity_id
_entity_poly.type
_entity_poly.pdbx_seq_one_letter_code
_entity_poly.pdbx_strand_id
1 'polypeptide(L)'
;MNFSNLRGERKKRVRQIKADLEAGSVAASLEVSESPGSVQVARGQTAVLPCTFSTSAALINLNVIWMVIPLSNANQPEQVILYQGGQMFDGAPRFHGRVGFTGTMPATNVSIFINNTQLSDTGTYQCLVNNLPDRGGRNIGVTGLTVLVPPSAPHCQIQGPQDIGSDVILLCSSEEGTPRPTYLWEKLDSSLQLPPTATQEERIEREKELSEDTLSVEEKANTHLLLGMCLDTYARYLLFSKQPSQAQRMYEEALQISEEILGGRHPQTIVLLSDLATTLDAQGRSDEACVHAQRASDLARQVEHPELHVLLSNLAAALTHRERYAQAEEIYKEALK
;
A
#
# COMPACT_ATOMS: atom_id res chain seq x y z
N MET A 1 68.70 27.35 69.34
CA MET A 1 67.32 27.76 69.67
C MET A 1 66.39 27.18 68.63
N ASN A 2 65.36 26.45 69.09
CA ASN A 2 64.54 25.53 68.29
C ASN A 2 63.61 26.25 67.31
N PHE A 3 63.74 25.90 66.03
CA PHE A 3 62.77 26.20 64.98
C PHE A 3 61.72 25.09 64.89
N SER A 4 60.66 25.15 65.70
CA SER A 4 59.60 24.12 65.64
C SER A 4 58.21 24.56 66.11
N ASN A 5 57.81 25.84 65.94
CA ASN A 5 56.48 26.27 66.40
C ASN A 5 55.67 27.22 65.49
N LEU A 6 55.85 27.16 64.16
CA LEU A 6 54.99 27.90 63.19
C LEU A 6 54.16 27.00 62.26
N ARG A 7 54.11 25.67 62.52
CA ARG A 7 53.30 24.71 61.72
C ARG A 7 51.92 24.38 62.32
N GLY A 8 51.59 24.89 63.50
CA GLY A 8 50.35 24.58 64.23
C GLY A 8 49.13 25.41 63.82
N GLU A 9 49.30 26.69 63.49
CA GLU A 9 48.16 27.60 63.26
C GLU A 9 47.59 27.55 61.83
N ARG A 10 48.42 27.27 60.82
CA ARG A 10 47.92 27.03 59.45
C ARG A 10 47.07 25.76 59.33
N LYS A 11 47.29 24.75 60.20
CA LYS A 11 46.46 23.52 60.21
C LYS A 11 45.10 23.71 60.87
N LYS A 12 44.94 24.65 61.82
CA LYS A 12 43.63 24.95 62.43
C LYS A 12 42.74 25.79 61.49
N ARG A 13 43.31 26.75 60.75
CA ARG A 13 42.54 27.54 59.78
C ARG A 13 42.12 26.73 58.55
N VAL A 14 42.94 25.77 58.11
CA VAL A 14 42.56 24.81 57.05
C VAL A 14 41.53 23.79 57.55
N ARG A 15 41.54 23.40 58.84
CA ARG A 15 40.48 22.53 59.40
C ARG A 15 39.14 23.25 59.60
N GLN A 16 39.13 24.55 59.88
CA GLN A 16 37.89 25.33 59.93
C GLN A 16 37.30 25.55 58.52
N ILE A 17 38.15 25.81 57.51
CA ILE A 17 37.70 25.92 56.11
C ILE A 17 37.27 24.55 55.53
N LYS A 18 37.77 23.43 56.08
CA LYS A 18 37.30 22.07 55.73
C LYS A 18 36.06 21.63 56.51
N ALA A 19 35.62 22.40 57.51
CA ALA A 19 34.37 22.16 58.26
C ALA A 19 33.22 23.06 57.78
N ASP A 20 33.50 24.13 57.04
CA ASP A 20 32.48 24.94 56.34
C ASP A 20 32.23 24.47 54.90
N LEU A 21 32.88 23.38 54.47
CA LEU A 21 32.55 22.65 53.24
C LEU A 21 31.84 21.31 53.54
N GLU A 22 31.17 21.21 54.69
CA GLU A 22 30.19 20.14 55.02
C GLU A 22 28.81 20.76 55.30
N ALA A 23 28.35 21.59 54.37
CA ALA A 23 26.93 21.86 54.17
C ALA A 23 26.64 22.05 52.67
N GLY A 24 27.33 21.27 51.83
CA GLY A 24 26.95 21.10 50.43
C GLY A 24 25.69 20.25 50.40
N SER A 25 24.54 20.94 50.37
CA SER A 25 23.22 20.43 50.00
C SER A 25 23.30 19.03 49.41
N VAL A 26 22.70 18.05 50.10
CA VAL A 26 22.34 16.78 49.48
C VAL A 26 21.72 17.14 48.13
N ALA A 27 22.39 16.77 47.03
CA ALA A 27 21.86 17.05 45.71
C ALA A 27 20.56 16.25 45.61
N ALA A 28 19.46 16.99 45.61
CA ALA A 28 18.13 16.43 45.45
C ALA A 28 18.07 15.77 44.07
N SER A 29 17.93 14.45 44.02
CA SER A 29 17.77 13.71 42.79
C SER A 29 16.29 13.68 42.42
N LEU A 30 15.99 14.06 41.19
CA LEU A 30 14.65 13.93 40.63
C LEU A 30 14.54 12.59 39.93
N GLU A 31 13.57 11.77 40.35
CA GLU A 31 13.29 10.49 39.71
C GLU A 31 11.81 10.42 39.34
N VAL A 32 11.55 10.33 38.03
CA VAL A 32 10.23 9.99 37.51
C VAL A 32 10.00 8.51 37.75
N SER A 33 8.94 8.19 38.49
CA SER A 33 8.49 6.82 38.71
C SER A 33 8.00 6.20 37.41
N GLU A 34 8.21 4.90 37.24
CA GLU A 34 7.83 4.20 36.02
C GLU A 34 6.34 4.34 35.72
N SER A 35 6.04 4.87 34.54
CA SER A 35 4.70 4.91 33.98
C SER A 35 4.34 3.54 33.37
N PRO A 36 3.05 3.16 33.35
CA PRO A 36 2.60 1.91 32.74
C PRO A 36 3.06 1.85 31.28
N GLY A 37 3.58 0.71 30.86
CA GLY A 37 4.17 0.54 29.52
C GLY A 37 3.20 0.83 28.37
N SER A 38 1.88 0.70 28.58
CA SER A 38 0.86 1.16 27.63
C SER A 38 -0.50 1.34 28.31
N VAL A 39 -1.28 2.31 27.82
CA VAL A 39 -2.67 2.61 28.19
C VAL A 39 -3.54 2.36 26.97
N GLN A 40 -4.65 1.63 27.13
CA GLN A 40 -5.60 1.34 26.05
C GLN A 40 -6.97 1.92 26.40
N VAL A 41 -7.55 2.70 25.48
CA VAL A 41 -8.81 3.42 25.72
C VAL A 41 -9.66 3.40 24.47
N ALA A 42 -10.96 3.15 24.60
CA ALA A 42 -11.88 3.20 23.46
C ALA A 42 -12.05 4.65 22.94
N ARG A 43 -12.22 4.81 21.62
CA ARG A 43 -12.50 6.11 20.98
C ARG A 43 -13.62 6.85 21.71
N GLY A 44 -13.42 8.15 21.94
CA GLY A 44 -14.37 9.04 22.61
C GLY A 44 -14.34 8.99 24.14
N GLN A 45 -13.66 8.02 24.74
CA GLN A 45 -13.47 7.95 26.20
C GLN A 45 -12.35 8.91 26.65
N THR A 46 -12.17 9.01 27.97
CA THR A 46 -11.07 9.79 28.56
C THR A 46 -9.89 8.88 28.85
N ALA A 47 -8.72 9.22 28.31
CA ALA A 47 -7.46 8.54 28.65
C ALA A 47 -6.74 9.29 29.77
N VAL A 48 -6.17 8.57 30.73
CA VAL A 48 -5.30 9.14 31.76
C VAL A 48 -3.90 8.57 31.56
N LEU A 49 -2.93 9.45 31.35
CA LEU A 49 -1.52 9.10 31.19
C LEU A 49 -0.80 9.44 32.50
N PRO A 50 -0.46 8.42 33.31
CA PRO A 50 0.09 8.66 34.62
C PRO A 50 1.58 9.03 34.52
N CYS A 51 1.97 10.06 35.26
CA CYS A 51 3.35 10.46 35.45
C CYS A 51 3.51 11.04 36.84
N THR A 52 4.36 10.43 37.65
CA THR A 52 4.66 10.90 39.01
C THR A 52 6.16 10.98 39.17
N PHE A 53 6.63 11.95 39.94
CA PHE A 53 8.05 12.09 40.23
C PHE A 53 8.28 12.34 41.72
N SER A 54 9.47 11.97 42.19
CA SER A 54 9.94 12.24 43.54
C SER A 54 11.02 13.32 43.47
N THR A 55 10.94 14.31 44.35
CA THR A 55 11.93 15.38 44.53
C THR A 55 12.01 15.75 46.01
N SER A 56 13.17 16.22 46.45
CA SER A 56 13.35 16.82 47.77
C SER A 56 13.44 18.36 47.73
N ALA A 57 13.41 18.96 46.53
CA ALA A 57 13.36 20.40 46.34
C ALA A 57 11.92 20.93 46.34
N ALA A 58 11.74 22.19 46.72
CA ALA A 58 10.46 22.88 46.60
C ALA A 58 10.04 23.01 45.12
N LEU A 59 8.74 22.93 44.82
CA LEU A 59 8.19 22.92 43.45
C LEU A 59 8.14 24.31 42.78
N ILE A 60 8.94 25.27 43.25
CA ILE A 60 8.88 26.68 42.83
C ILE A 60 9.38 26.84 41.38
N ASN A 61 10.36 26.01 40.98
CA ASN A 61 10.95 26.01 39.64
C ASN A 61 10.51 24.79 38.81
N LEU A 62 9.32 24.26 39.10
CA LEU A 62 8.79 23.09 38.41
C LEU A 62 8.46 23.43 36.96
N ASN A 63 9.02 22.65 36.04
CA ASN A 63 8.78 22.68 34.61
C ASN A 63 8.37 21.27 34.15
N VAL A 64 7.17 21.13 33.59
CA VAL A 64 6.63 19.85 33.11
C VAL A 64 6.24 19.98 31.66
N ILE A 65 6.78 19.11 30.81
CA ILE A 65 6.49 19.10 29.37
C ILE A 65 5.97 17.72 29.00
N TRP A 66 4.76 17.68 28.45
CA TRP A 66 4.26 16.49 27.80
C TRP A 66 4.40 16.60 26.29
N MET A 67 5.01 15.59 25.69
CA MET A 67 5.19 15.46 24.24
C MET A 67 4.55 14.17 23.76
N VAL A 68 4.13 14.13 22.50
CA VAL A 68 3.71 12.90 21.82
C VAL A 68 4.54 12.69 20.57
N ILE A 69 4.94 11.45 20.34
CA ILE A 69 5.46 10.96 19.06
C ILE A 69 4.31 10.17 18.42
N PRO A 70 3.57 10.75 17.46
CA PRO A 70 2.41 10.10 16.86
C PRO A 70 2.81 8.82 16.11
N LEU A 71 1.97 7.79 16.18
CA LEU A 71 2.20 6.56 15.41
C LEU A 71 2.14 6.80 13.89
N SER A 72 1.34 7.79 13.45
CA SER A 72 1.19 8.18 12.05
C SER A 72 2.43 8.87 11.47
N ASN A 73 3.21 9.57 12.28
CA ASN A 73 4.40 10.30 11.85
C ASN A 73 5.43 10.42 12.99
N ALA A 74 6.30 9.42 13.10
CA ALA A 74 7.30 9.35 14.16
C ALA A 74 8.38 10.46 14.09
N ASN A 75 8.48 11.19 12.96
CA ASN A 75 9.50 12.23 12.76
C ASN A 75 9.05 13.62 13.23
N GLN A 76 7.79 13.78 13.65
CA GLN A 76 7.22 15.06 14.02
C GLN A 76 6.61 14.99 15.42
N PRO A 77 7.42 15.14 16.48
CA PRO A 77 6.90 15.19 17.84
C PRO A 77 6.11 16.47 18.07
N GLU A 78 5.02 16.36 18.81
CA GLU A 78 4.12 17.47 19.12
C GLU A 78 4.07 17.72 20.64
N GLN A 79 4.02 18.98 21.04
CA GLN A 79 3.77 19.33 22.43
C GLN A 79 2.29 19.11 22.75
N VAL A 80 2.01 18.47 23.88
CA VAL A 80 0.65 18.14 24.34
C VAL A 80 0.17 19.18 25.35
N ILE A 81 0.96 19.43 26.40
CA ILE A 81 0.71 20.45 27.42
C ILE A 81 2.03 20.81 28.12
N LEU A 82 2.18 22.08 28.53
CA LEU A 82 3.35 22.59 29.23
C LEU A 82 2.92 23.30 30.51
N TYR A 83 3.63 23.03 31.61
CA TYR A 83 3.53 23.82 32.85
C TYR A 83 4.89 24.44 33.15
N GLN A 84 4.95 25.77 33.21
CA GLN A 84 6.17 26.51 33.47
C GLN A 84 5.86 27.83 34.19
N GLY A 85 6.66 28.19 35.19
CA GLY A 85 6.55 29.50 35.85
C GLY A 85 5.21 29.74 36.57
N GLY A 86 4.54 28.67 37.04
CA GLY A 86 3.24 28.76 37.71
C GLY A 86 2.04 28.83 36.76
N GLN A 87 2.26 28.70 35.45
CA GLN A 87 1.22 28.81 34.42
C GLN A 87 1.17 27.54 33.55
N MET A 88 -0.02 27.28 33.00
CA MET A 88 -0.25 26.21 32.02
C MET A 88 -0.33 26.81 30.61
N PHE A 89 0.27 26.12 29.66
CA PHE A 89 0.28 26.48 28.25
C PHE A 89 -0.24 25.30 27.43
N ASP A 90 -1.18 25.59 26.54
CA ASP A 90 -1.72 24.60 25.60
C ASP A 90 -0.64 24.18 24.59
N GLY A 91 -0.72 22.92 24.14
CA GLY A 91 0.17 22.34 23.15
C GLY A 91 -0.33 22.53 21.71
N ALA A 92 -0.21 21.48 20.90
CA ALA A 92 -0.66 21.47 19.52
C ALA A 92 -2.19 21.67 19.43
N PRO A 93 -2.70 22.32 18.36
CA PRO A 93 -4.12 22.68 18.24
C PRO A 93 -5.11 21.51 18.42
N ARG A 94 -4.71 20.29 18.06
CA ARG A 94 -5.55 19.09 18.21
C ARG A 94 -5.84 18.70 19.66
N PHE A 95 -5.07 19.22 20.62
CA PHE A 95 -5.23 18.96 22.05
C PHE A 95 -6.00 20.07 22.78
N HIS A 96 -6.25 21.21 22.14
CA HIS A 96 -6.94 22.35 22.76
C HIS A 96 -8.31 21.94 23.31
N GLY A 97 -8.55 22.26 24.59
CA GLY A 97 -9.80 21.95 25.29
C GLY A 97 -10.05 20.47 25.60
N ARG A 98 -9.12 19.57 25.24
CA ARG A 98 -9.22 18.12 25.52
C ARG A 98 -8.24 17.64 26.58
N VAL A 99 -7.16 18.37 26.83
CA VAL A 99 -6.06 17.94 27.70
C VAL A 99 -5.99 18.81 28.95
N GLY A 100 -5.64 18.19 30.08
CA GLY A 100 -5.33 18.88 31.33
C GLY A 100 -4.60 17.99 32.31
N PHE A 101 -4.06 18.57 33.38
CA PHE A 101 -3.51 17.82 34.51
C PHE A 101 -4.64 17.22 35.34
N THR A 102 -4.45 16.00 35.84
CA THR A 102 -5.46 15.31 36.68
C THR A 102 -5.59 15.93 38.07
N GLY A 103 -4.58 16.68 38.53
CA GLY A 103 -4.54 17.35 39.82
C GLY A 103 -4.25 18.85 39.68
N THR A 104 -4.39 19.58 40.78
CA THR A 104 -4.05 21.00 40.84
C THR A 104 -2.53 21.19 40.86
N MET A 105 -2.00 21.87 39.85
CA MET A 105 -0.57 22.18 39.75
C MET A 105 -0.17 23.37 40.64
N PRO A 106 1.05 23.40 41.20
CA PRO A 106 2.12 22.40 41.08
C PRO A 106 1.93 21.19 42.04
N ALA A 107 2.20 19.98 41.54
CA ALA A 107 2.15 18.75 42.32
C ALA A 107 3.23 17.76 41.85
N THR A 108 3.54 16.75 42.67
CA THR A 108 4.41 15.62 42.30
C THR A 108 3.72 14.61 41.39
N ASN A 109 2.38 14.64 41.36
CA ASN A 109 1.57 13.93 40.38
C ASN A 109 1.27 14.87 39.21
N VAL A 110 1.92 14.61 38.08
CA VAL A 110 1.85 15.41 36.86
C VAL A 110 1.20 14.63 35.72
N SER A 111 0.33 13.68 36.09
CA SER A 111 -0.48 12.91 35.18
C SER A 111 -1.44 13.81 34.41
N ILE A 112 -1.68 13.47 33.16
CA ILE A 112 -2.60 14.21 32.29
C ILE A 112 -3.78 13.35 31.89
N PHE A 113 -4.91 13.99 31.61
CA PHE A 113 -6.02 13.36 30.92
C PHE A 113 -6.14 13.88 29.48
N ILE A 114 -6.69 13.05 28.60
CA ILE A 114 -7.05 13.39 27.23
C ILE A 114 -8.52 12.98 27.06
N ASN A 115 -9.42 13.96 26.98
CA ASN A 115 -10.85 13.76 26.77
C ASN A 115 -11.16 13.51 25.28
N ASN A 116 -12.25 12.78 25.02
CA ASN A 116 -12.74 12.50 23.67
C ASN A 116 -11.61 11.99 22.76
N THR A 117 -11.00 10.85 23.15
CA THR A 117 -9.85 10.27 22.46
C THR A 117 -10.15 9.93 20.99
N GLN A 118 -9.19 10.19 20.13
CA GLN A 118 -9.28 9.97 18.68
C GLN A 118 -8.19 9.00 18.21
N LEU A 119 -8.38 8.34 17.07
CA LEU A 119 -7.38 7.40 16.53
C LEU A 119 -5.99 8.07 16.37
N SER A 120 -5.96 9.34 15.97
CA SER A 120 -4.75 10.17 15.85
C SER A 120 -4.03 10.43 17.16
N ASP A 121 -4.68 10.23 18.32
CA ASP A 121 -4.05 10.39 19.64
C ASP A 121 -3.17 9.18 20.00
N THR A 122 -3.22 8.09 19.21
CA THR A 122 -2.35 6.92 19.37
C THR A 122 -0.89 7.28 19.13
N GLY A 123 -0.02 6.95 20.08
CA GLY A 123 1.40 7.28 19.99
C GLY A 123 2.15 7.05 21.30
N THR A 124 3.42 7.44 21.30
CA THR A 124 4.29 7.35 22.47
C THR A 124 4.38 8.72 23.12
N TYR A 125 3.88 8.82 24.35
CA TYR A 125 3.89 10.05 25.13
C TYR A 125 5.10 10.09 26.05
N GLN A 126 5.72 11.26 26.14
CA GLN A 126 6.88 11.51 26.98
C GLN A 126 6.55 12.62 27.98
N CYS A 127 6.73 12.32 29.26
CA CYS A 127 6.59 13.24 30.37
C CYS A 127 7.99 13.67 30.82
N LEU A 128 8.37 14.90 30.50
CA LEU A 128 9.65 15.49 30.90
C LEU A 128 9.42 16.41 32.10
N VAL A 129 10.08 16.13 33.23
CA VAL A 129 9.94 16.89 34.47
C VAL A 129 11.28 17.47 34.90
N ASN A 130 11.38 18.79 35.07
CA ASN A 130 12.56 19.45 35.60
C ASN A 130 12.18 20.33 36.79
N ASN A 131 12.89 20.19 37.92
CA ASN A 131 12.65 20.99 39.13
C ASN A 131 13.99 21.50 39.71
N LEU A 132 14.46 22.67 39.31
CA LEU A 132 15.74 23.21 39.79
C LEU A 132 15.69 23.52 41.30
N PRO A 133 16.72 23.16 42.10
CA PRO A 133 18.10 22.86 41.70
C PRO A 133 18.43 21.37 41.52
N ASP A 134 17.44 20.48 41.37
CA ASP A 134 17.69 19.04 41.23
C ASP A 134 18.69 18.77 40.09
N ARG A 135 19.69 17.93 40.34
CA ARG A 135 20.74 17.57 39.37
C ARG A 135 20.92 16.05 39.32
N GLY A 136 20.77 15.48 38.13
CA GLY A 136 20.93 14.04 37.88
C GLY A 136 19.67 13.23 38.25
N GLY A 137 19.39 12.20 37.44
CA GLY A 137 18.22 11.31 37.58
C GLY A 137 17.46 11.11 36.26
N ARG A 138 16.56 10.12 36.24
CA ARG A 138 15.64 9.89 35.10
C ARG A 138 14.50 10.90 35.19
N ASN A 139 14.57 11.94 34.36
CA ASN A 139 13.59 13.01 34.30
C ASN A 139 12.53 12.82 33.20
N ILE A 140 12.58 11.69 32.48
CA ILE A 140 11.66 11.36 31.38
C ILE A 140 10.91 10.06 31.70
N GLY A 141 9.58 10.18 31.82
CA GLY A 141 8.63 9.07 31.80
C GLY A 141 8.12 8.82 30.38
N VAL A 142 7.83 7.57 30.03
CA VAL A 142 7.36 7.19 28.69
C VAL A 142 6.14 6.29 28.81
N THR A 143 5.03 6.66 28.15
CA THR A 143 3.77 5.91 28.18
C THR A 143 3.23 5.76 26.76
N GLY A 144 2.94 4.55 26.31
CA GLY A 144 2.20 4.33 25.07
C GLY A 144 0.70 4.57 25.28
N LEU A 145 0.02 5.22 24.34
CA LEU A 145 -1.44 5.27 24.28
C LEU A 145 -1.92 4.60 23.00
N THR A 146 -2.83 3.64 23.13
CA THR A 146 -3.51 2.99 21.99
C THR A 146 -5.00 3.27 22.08
N VAL A 147 -5.56 3.94 21.08
CA VAL A 147 -7.00 4.18 21.00
C VAL A 147 -7.67 3.01 20.28
N LEU A 148 -8.55 2.32 20.99
CA LEU A 148 -9.29 1.16 20.48
C LEU A 148 -10.50 1.64 19.67
N VAL A 149 -10.66 1.07 18.48
CA VAL A 149 -11.75 1.37 17.56
C VAL A 149 -12.37 0.05 17.13
N PRO A 150 -13.71 -0.13 17.28
CA PRO A 150 -14.37 -1.33 16.79
C PRO A 150 -14.16 -1.46 15.28
N PRO A 151 -14.01 -2.69 14.76
CA PRO A 151 -13.84 -2.88 13.33
C PRO A 151 -15.09 -2.41 12.58
N SER A 152 -14.87 -1.77 11.43
CA SER A 152 -15.98 -1.43 10.53
C SER A 152 -16.61 -2.69 9.95
N ALA A 153 -17.77 -2.56 9.31
CA ALA A 153 -18.34 -3.66 8.54
C ALA A 153 -17.30 -4.15 7.50
N PRO A 154 -17.00 -5.46 7.45
CA PRO A 154 -15.99 -5.97 6.54
C PRO A 154 -16.50 -6.00 5.11
N HIS A 155 -15.69 -5.51 4.18
CA HIS A 155 -15.90 -5.69 2.75
C HIS A 155 -15.23 -6.98 2.32
N CYS A 156 -16.03 -7.96 1.90
CA CYS A 156 -15.56 -9.30 1.56
C CYS A 156 -15.76 -9.60 0.07
N GLN A 157 -14.76 -10.19 -0.57
CA GLN A 157 -14.75 -10.53 -1.98
C GLN A 157 -14.02 -11.86 -2.23
N ILE A 158 -14.40 -12.54 -3.30
CA ILE A 158 -13.76 -13.77 -3.76
C ILE A 158 -12.85 -13.42 -4.92
N GLN A 159 -11.58 -13.78 -4.82
CA GLN A 159 -10.59 -13.62 -5.88
C GLN A 159 -10.20 -15.00 -6.42
N GLY A 160 -10.25 -15.14 -7.74
CA GLY A 160 -9.92 -16.39 -8.43
C GLY A 160 -11.10 -16.95 -9.23
N PRO A 161 -10.85 -17.97 -10.06
CA PRO A 161 -11.89 -18.63 -10.83
C PRO A 161 -12.84 -19.38 -9.88
N GLN A 162 -14.14 -19.20 -10.07
CA GLN A 162 -15.18 -19.88 -9.27
C GLN A 162 -15.58 -21.23 -9.91
N ASP A 163 -14.71 -21.76 -10.76
CA ASP A 163 -14.87 -23.06 -11.41
C ASP A 163 -14.51 -24.20 -10.45
N ILE A 164 -15.17 -25.34 -10.64
CA ILE A 164 -14.95 -26.54 -9.83
C ILE A 164 -13.49 -27.00 -9.98
N GLY A 165 -12.80 -27.19 -8.85
CA GLY A 165 -11.40 -27.64 -8.80
C GLY A 165 -10.37 -26.51 -8.86
N SER A 166 -10.80 -25.25 -8.95
CA SER A 166 -9.93 -24.08 -8.87
C SER A 166 -9.74 -23.61 -7.42
N ASP A 167 -8.56 -23.06 -7.14
CA ASP A 167 -8.29 -22.39 -5.87
C ASP A 167 -8.91 -20.99 -5.85
N VAL A 168 -9.62 -20.67 -4.77
CA VAL A 168 -10.19 -19.34 -4.53
C VAL A 168 -9.58 -18.71 -3.28
N ILE A 169 -9.42 -17.39 -3.30
CA ILE A 169 -9.00 -16.60 -2.16
C ILE A 169 -10.20 -15.81 -1.66
N LEU A 170 -10.52 -15.99 -0.38
CA LEU A 170 -11.54 -15.21 0.31
C LEU A 170 -10.86 -14.02 0.99
N LEU A 171 -11.09 -12.80 0.47
CA LEU A 171 -10.56 -11.58 1.06
C LEU A 171 -11.66 -10.89 1.85
N CYS A 172 -11.35 -10.46 3.07
CA CYS A 172 -12.13 -9.47 3.80
C CYS A 172 -11.20 -8.36 4.29
N SER A 173 -11.65 -7.12 4.22
CA SER A 173 -10.98 -5.97 4.81
C SER A 173 -11.97 -5.07 5.53
N SER A 174 -11.52 -4.40 6.57
CA SER A 174 -12.28 -3.40 7.33
C SER A 174 -11.48 -2.10 7.26
N GLU A 175 -12.16 -1.00 6.98
CA GLU A 175 -11.55 0.33 6.87
C GLU A 175 -11.04 0.82 8.24
N GLU A 176 -11.81 0.57 9.30
CA GLU A 176 -11.41 0.83 10.68
C GLU A 176 -11.29 -0.48 11.47
N GLY A 177 -10.48 -0.46 12.53
CA GLY A 177 -10.31 -1.58 13.46
C GLY A 177 -8.97 -1.56 14.17
N THR A 178 -8.97 -1.23 15.47
CA THR A 178 -7.76 -1.25 16.31
C THR A 178 -8.08 -2.00 17.62
N PRO A 179 -7.42 -3.15 17.90
CA PRO A 179 -6.37 -3.80 17.09
C PRO A 179 -6.88 -4.30 15.73
N ARG A 180 -5.96 -4.63 14.82
CA ARG A 180 -6.30 -5.10 13.47
C ARG A 180 -7.29 -6.28 13.57
N PRO A 181 -8.44 -6.23 12.88
CA PRO A 181 -9.44 -7.27 12.96
C PRO A 181 -8.93 -8.59 12.41
N THR A 182 -9.35 -9.68 13.04
CA THR A 182 -9.11 -11.04 12.58
C THR A 182 -10.40 -11.59 11.99
N TYR A 183 -10.33 -12.11 10.78
CA TYR A 183 -11.47 -12.74 10.10
C TYR A 183 -11.43 -14.25 10.30
N LEU A 184 -12.55 -14.83 10.70
CA LEU A 184 -12.75 -16.28 10.77
C LEU A 184 -13.70 -16.68 9.66
N TRP A 185 -13.25 -17.59 8.81
CA TRP A 185 -14.09 -18.20 7.78
C TRP A 185 -14.57 -19.56 8.28
N GLU A 186 -15.87 -19.74 8.36
CA GLU A 186 -16.49 -21.02 8.64
C GLU A 186 -17.22 -21.50 7.40
N LYS A 187 -16.89 -22.71 6.94
CA LYS A 187 -17.68 -23.37 5.92
C LYS A 187 -18.94 -23.87 6.61
N LEU A 188 -20.07 -23.25 6.30
CA LEU A 188 -21.37 -23.74 6.76
C LEU A 188 -21.67 -25.04 6.01
N ASP A 189 -21.35 -26.17 6.63
CA ASP A 189 -21.87 -27.45 6.18
C ASP A 189 -23.38 -27.40 6.31
N SER A 190 -24.05 -27.32 5.18
CA SER A 190 -25.48 -27.47 5.15
C SER A 190 -25.86 -28.25 3.91
N SER A 191 -26.52 -29.38 4.16
CA SER A 191 -27.65 -29.89 3.39
C SER A 191 -28.77 -28.84 3.23
N LEU A 192 -28.42 -27.59 2.94
CA LEU A 192 -29.31 -26.63 2.33
C LEU A 192 -29.41 -27.10 0.88
N GLN A 193 -30.46 -27.88 0.61
CA GLN A 193 -31.00 -27.94 -0.74
C GLN A 193 -31.12 -26.49 -1.19
N LEU A 194 -30.26 -26.13 -2.15
CA LEU A 194 -30.36 -24.89 -2.87
C LEU A 194 -31.85 -24.71 -3.23
N PRO A 195 -32.46 -23.53 -2.97
CA PRO A 195 -33.81 -23.31 -3.43
C PRO A 195 -33.85 -23.69 -4.92
N PRO A 196 -34.93 -24.32 -5.43
CA PRO A 196 -34.96 -24.87 -6.78
C PRO A 196 -34.59 -23.86 -7.88
N THR A 197 -34.55 -22.57 -7.55
CA THR A 197 -34.08 -21.44 -8.35
C THR A 197 -32.56 -21.22 -8.43
N ALA A 198 -31.73 -22.02 -7.75
CA ALA A 198 -30.27 -21.84 -7.67
C ALA A 198 -29.48 -22.96 -8.37
N THR A 199 -30.11 -23.73 -9.26
CA THR A 199 -29.39 -24.56 -10.22
C THR A 199 -28.80 -23.68 -11.31
N GLN A 200 -27.54 -23.93 -11.64
CA GLN A 200 -26.79 -23.23 -12.68
C GLN A 200 -27.44 -23.40 -14.07
N GLU A 201 -28.21 -24.48 -14.24
CA GLU A 201 -28.96 -24.81 -15.46
C GLU A 201 -30.11 -23.82 -15.73
N GLU A 202 -30.92 -23.43 -14.74
CA GLU A 202 -31.97 -22.41 -14.95
C GLU A 202 -31.42 -20.98 -15.03
N ARG A 203 -30.27 -20.68 -14.42
CA ARG A 203 -29.60 -19.37 -14.61
C ARG A 203 -29.07 -19.22 -16.02
N ILE A 204 -28.50 -20.28 -16.60
CA ILE A 204 -28.11 -20.34 -18.02
C ILE A 204 -29.35 -20.22 -18.91
N GLU A 205 -30.49 -20.83 -18.55
CA GLU A 205 -31.74 -20.70 -19.31
C GLU A 205 -32.34 -19.27 -19.22
N ARG A 206 -32.31 -18.63 -18.03
CA ARG A 206 -32.78 -17.25 -17.84
C ARG A 206 -31.86 -16.19 -18.45
N GLU A 207 -30.55 -16.38 -18.43
CA GLU A 207 -29.60 -15.51 -19.13
C GLU A 207 -29.69 -15.72 -20.65
N LYS A 208 -29.94 -16.95 -21.14
CA LYS A 208 -30.32 -17.18 -22.54
C LYS A 208 -31.61 -16.47 -22.93
N GLU A 209 -32.62 -16.44 -22.05
CA GLU A 209 -33.85 -15.67 -22.28
C GLU A 209 -33.65 -14.15 -22.16
N LEU A 210 -32.60 -13.68 -21.49
CA LEU A 210 -32.34 -12.25 -21.23
C LEU A 210 -31.25 -11.62 -22.12
N SER A 211 -30.47 -12.38 -22.89
CA SER A 211 -29.25 -11.84 -23.52
C SER A 211 -29.12 -11.96 -25.03
N GLU A 212 -30.14 -12.37 -25.78
CA GLU A 212 -30.05 -12.27 -27.25
C GLU A 212 -30.62 -10.97 -27.83
N ASP A 213 -31.49 -10.24 -27.11
CA ASP A 213 -32.21 -9.08 -27.70
C ASP A 213 -31.87 -7.70 -27.09
N THR A 214 -30.94 -7.64 -26.12
CA THR A 214 -30.70 -6.42 -25.32
C THR A 214 -29.44 -5.64 -25.71
N LEU A 215 -28.48 -6.28 -26.40
CA LEU A 215 -27.32 -5.59 -26.97
C LEU A 215 -27.66 -5.12 -28.37
N SER A 216 -27.46 -3.83 -28.65
CA SER A 216 -27.58 -3.31 -30.00
C SER A 216 -26.63 -4.05 -30.95
N VAL A 217 -26.98 -4.10 -32.24
CA VAL A 217 -26.13 -4.74 -33.28
C VAL A 217 -24.70 -4.18 -33.24
N GLU A 218 -24.56 -2.89 -32.96
CA GLU A 218 -23.26 -2.21 -32.82
C GLU A 218 -22.49 -2.66 -31.57
N GLU A 219 -23.14 -2.80 -30.41
CA GLU A 219 -22.48 -3.28 -29.19
C GLU A 219 -22.04 -4.74 -29.30
N LYS A 220 -22.83 -5.59 -29.97
CA LYS A 220 -22.46 -6.97 -30.29
C LYS A 220 -21.23 -7.00 -31.21
N ALA A 221 -21.21 -6.18 -32.25
CA ALA A 221 -20.06 -6.04 -33.15
C ALA A 221 -18.81 -5.54 -32.39
N ASN A 222 -18.95 -4.53 -31.54
CA ASN A 222 -17.82 -3.98 -30.78
C ASN A 222 -17.25 -4.99 -29.78
N THR A 223 -18.11 -5.76 -29.11
CA THR A 223 -17.68 -6.79 -28.16
C THR A 223 -16.98 -7.94 -28.89
N HIS A 224 -17.50 -8.34 -30.06
CA HIS A 224 -16.89 -9.38 -30.86
C HIS A 224 -15.54 -8.91 -31.43
N LEU A 225 -15.42 -7.64 -31.85
CA LEU A 225 -14.13 -7.08 -32.28
C LEU A 225 -13.10 -7.04 -31.14
N LEU A 226 -13.52 -6.74 -29.91
CA LEU A 226 -12.64 -6.78 -28.74
C LEU A 226 -12.10 -8.20 -28.50
N LEU A 227 -12.93 -9.24 -28.68
CA LEU A 227 -12.48 -10.62 -28.65
C LEU A 227 -11.40 -10.88 -29.73
N GLY A 228 -11.61 -10.39 -30.95
CA GLY A 228 -10.61 -10.47 -32.02
C GLY A 228 -9.26 -9.84 -31.65
N MET A 229 -9.25 -8.67 -30.99
CA MET A 229 -8.02 -8.01 -30.52
C MET A 229 -7.31 -8.81 -29.41
N CYS A 230 -8.08 -9.42 -28.49
CA CYS A 230 -7.53 -10.29 -27.45
C CYS A 230 -6.89 -11.54 -28.07
N LEU A 231 -7.54 -12.14 -29.07
CA LEU A 231 -7.03 -13.30 -29.80
C LEU A 231 -5.73 -12.98 -30.54
N ASP A 232 -5.63 -11.84 -31.24
CA ASP A 232 -4.38 -11.35 -31.85
C ASP A 232 -3.24 -11.27 -30.83
N THR A 233 -3.49 -10.57 -29.72
CA THR A 233 -2.49 -10.38 -28.67
C THR A 233 -2.02 -11.72 -28.07
N TYR A 234 -2.96 -12.64 -27.85
CA TYR A 234 -2.64 -13.97 -27.34
C TYR A 234 -1.89 -14.82 -28.37
N ALA A 235 -2.23 -14.72 -29.65
CA ALA A 235 -1.54 -15.40 -30.73
C ALA A 235 -0.06 -14.97 -30.83
N ARG A 236 0.23 -13.66 -30.71
CA ARG A 236 1.62 -13.14 -30.63
C ARG A 236 2.39 -13.75 -29.46
N TYR A 237 1.76 -13.83 -28.29
CA TYR A 237 2.35 -14.46 -27.11
C TYR A 237 2.64 -15.96 -27.34
N LEU A 238 1.71 -16.68 -27.97
CA LEU A 238 1.88 -18.10 -28.29
C LEU A 238 3.01 -18.33 -29.30
N LEU A 239 3.16 -17.46 -30.31
CA LEU A 239 4.31 -17.49 -31.23
C LEU A 239 5.63 -17.31 -30.47
N PHE A 240 5.72 -16.31 -29.59
CA PHE A 240 6.91 -16.08 -28.77
C PHE A 240 7.22 -17.29 -27.87
N SER A 241 6.17 -17.94 -27.37
CA SER A 241 6.25 -19.15 -26.55
C SER A 241 6.48 -20.43 -27.36
N LYS A 242 6.78 -20.33 -28.66
CA LYS A 242 7.06 -21.43 -29.59
C LYS A 242 5.91 -22.43 -29.75
N GLN A 243 4.67 -21.94 -29.70
CA GLN A 243 3.45 -22.71 -29.89
C GLN A 243 2.67 -22.26 -31.16
N PRO A 244 3.25 -22.41 -32.36
CA PRO A 244 2.69 -21.82 -33.58
C PRO A 244 1.38 -22.47 -34.04
N SER A 245 1.11 -23.73 -33.69
CA SER A 245 -0.17 -24.39 -34.01
C SER A 245 -1.34 -23.85 -33.18
N GLN A 246 -1.09 -23.40 -31.95
CA GLN A 246 -2.11 -22.75 -31.15
C GLN A 246 -2.30 -21.30 -31.61
N ALA A 247 -1.20 -20.59 -31.91
CA ALA A 247 -1.25 -19.24 -32.45
C ALA A 247 -2.06 -19.16 -33.75
N GLN A 248 -1.92 -20.16 -34.64
CA GLN A 248 -2.69 -20.23 -35.88
C GLN A 248 -4.19 -20.18 -35.62
N ARG A 249 -4.69 -20.98 -34.67
CA ARG A 249 -6.13 -21.03 -34.37
C ARG A 249 -6.64 -19.67 -33.89
N MET A 250 -5.86 -19.01 -33.04
CA MET A 250 -6.20 -17.68 -32.52
C MET A 250 -6.21 -16.63 -33.63
N TYR A 251 -5.24 -16.67 -34.56
CA TYR A 251 -5.21 -15.77 -35.71
C TYR A 251 -6.33 -16.04 -36.72
N GLU A 252 -6.68 -17.31 -36.97
CA GLU A 252 -7.81 -17.67 -37.85
C GLU A 252 -9.13 -17.14 -37.29
N GLU A 253 -9.36 -17.30 -35.98
CA GLU A 253 -10.55 -16.78 -35.30
C GLU A 253 -10.56 -15.24 -35.28
N ALA A 254 -9.45 -14.59 -34.93
CA ALA A 254 -9.34 -13.13 -34.98
C ALA A 254 -9.58 -12.57 -36.39
N LEU A 255 -9.04 -13.24 -37.42
CA LEU A 255 -9.21 -12.84 -38.81
C LEU A 255 -10.67 -12.97 -39.24
N GLN A 256 -11.34 -14.07 -38.88
CA GLN A 256 -12.77 -14.27 -39.18
C GLN A 256 -13.61 -13.15 -38.56
N ILE A 257 -13.40 -12.85 -37.28
CA ILE A 257 -14.09 -11.76 -36.57
C ILE A 257 -13.88 -10.41 -37.29
N SER A 258 -12.64 -10.10 -37.63
CA SER A 258 -12.29 -8.84 -38.30
C SER A 258 -12.87 -8.77 -39.72
N GLU A 259 -12.87 -9.88 -40.48
CA GLU A 259 -13.48 -9.95 -41.81
C GLU A 259 -15.00 -9.77 -41.75
N GLU A 260 -15.68 -10.38 -40.78
CA GLU A 260 -17.14 -10.31 -40.63
C GLU A 260 -17.60 -8.89 -40.22
N ILE A 261 -16.87 -8.23 -39.33
CA ILE A 261 -17.29 -6.96 -38.72
C ILE A 261 -16.75 -5.74 -39.48
N LEU A 262 -15.47 -5.76 -39.84
CA LEU A 262 -14.77 -4.62 -40.45
C LEU A 262 -14.59 -4.77 -41.96
N GLY A 263 -14.70 -6.01 -42.47
CA GLY A 263 -14.49 -6.34 -43.87
C GLY A 263 -13.03 -6.65 -44.21
N GLY A 264 -12.85 -7.36 -45.34
CA GLY A 264 -11.55 -7.82 -45.84
C GLY A 264 -10.54 -6.74 -46.24
N ARG A 265 -10.99 -5.48 -46.38
CA ARG A 265 -10.13 -4.34 -46.76
C ARG A 265 -9.75 -3.45 -45.58
N HIS A 266 -10.25 -3.75 -44.38
CA HIS A 266 -9.92 -2.96 -43.20
C HIS A 266 -8.44 -3.16 -42.81
N PRO A 267 -7.72 -2.10 -42.37
CA PRO A 267 -6.33 -2.20 -41.93
C PRO A 267 -6.04 -3.36 -40.97
N GLN A 268 -6.85 -3.50 -39.90
CA GLN A 268 -6.69 -4.59 -38.94
C GLN A 268 -6.81 -5.97 -39.57
N THR A 269 -7.75 -6.17 -40.50
CA THR A 269 -7.95 -7.45 -41.18
C THR A 269 -6.75 -7.82 -42.05
N ILE A 270 -6.14 -6.82 -42.70
CA ILE A 270 -4.96 -6.97 -43.55
C ILE A 270 -3.73 -7.35 -42.70
N VAL A 271 -3.57 -6.74 -41.53
CA VAL A 271 -2.50 -7.09 -40.57
C VAL A 271 -2.67 -8.52 -40.06
N LEU A 272 -3.87 -8.91 -39.63
CA LEU A 272 -4.17 -10.27 -39.16
C LEU A 272 -3.87 -11.33 -40.23
N LEU A 273 -4.17 -11.04 -41.49
CA LEU A 273 -3.84 -11.91 -42.62
C LEU A 273 -2.32 -12.07 -42.80
N SER A 274 -1.55 -10.99 -42.60
CA SER A 274 -0.07 -11.05 -42.62
C SER A 274 0.48 -11.83 -41.42
N ASP A 275 -0.10 -11.69 -40.23
CA ASP A 275 0.38 -12.36 -39.02
C ASP A 275 0.06 -13.87 -39.05
N LEU A 276 -1.07 -14.25 -39.66
CA LEU A 276 -1.36 -15.65 -39.98
C LEU A 276 -0.32 -16.23 -40.95
N ALA A 277 0.13 -15.46 -41.95
CA ALA A 277 1.19 -15.88 -42.85
C ALA A 277 2.51 -16.18 -42.11
N THR A 278 2.93 -15.27 -41.23
CA THR A 278 4.12 -15.45 -40.38
C THR A 278 4.00 -16.69 -39.50
N THR A 279 2.80 -16.96 -38.98
CA THR A 279 2.52 -18.15 -38.16
C THR A 279 2.64 -19.44 -38.96
N LEU A 280 2.09 -19.48 -40.18
CA LEU A 280 2.20 -20.64 -41.08
C LEU A 280 3.65 -20.91 -41.47
N ASP A 281 4.41 -19.85 -41.75
CA ASP A 281 5.82 -19.96 -42.08
C ASP A 281 6.66 -20.50 -40.91
N ALA A 282 6.35 -20.08 -39.67
CA ALA A 282 6.97 -20.64 -38.46
C ALA A 282 6.65 -22.13 -38.23
N GLN A 283 5.59 -22.67 -38.86
CA GLN A 283 5.29 -24.11 -38.90
C GLN A 283 5.99 -24.85 -40.04
N GLY A 284 6.76 -24.16 -40.88
CA GLY A 284 7.37 -24.71 -42.10
C GLY A 284 6.40 -24.82 -43.29
N ARG A 285 5.21 -24.20 -43.21
CA ARG A 285 4.20 -24.19 -44.28
C ARG A 285 4.40 -22.96 -45.18
N SER A 286 5.62 -22.79 -45.70
CA SER A 286 6.04 -21.57 -46.41
C SER A 286 5.26 -21.33 -47.72
N ASP A 287 4.75 -22.38 -48.38
CA ASP A 287 3.91 -22.25 -49.56
C ASP A 287 2.60 -21.51 -49.26
N GLU A 288 1.91 -21.89 -48.18
CA GLU A 288 0.66 -21.27 -47.74
C GLU A 288 0.91 -19.87 -47.18
N ALA A 289 1.97 -19.70 -46.38
CA ALA A 289 2.38 -18.40 -45.87
C ALA A 289 2.59 -17.38 -47.00
N CYS A 290 3.26 -17.78 -48.08
CA CYS A 290 3.48 -16.92 -49.24
C CYS A 290 2.17 -16.46 -49.89
N VAL A 291 1.13 -17.32 -49.94
CA VAL A 291 -0.18 -16.96 -50.48
C VAL A 291 -0.86 -15.91 -49.60
N HIS A 292 -0.86 -16.11 -48.28
CA HIS A 292 -1.46 -15.16 -47.33
C HIS A 292 -0.72 -13.82 -47.30
N ALA A 293 0.62 -13.83 -47.25
CA ALA A 293 1.44 -12.62 -47.25
C ALA A 293 1.31 -11.81 -48.55
N GLN A 294 1.20 -12.50 -49.70
CA GLN A 294 0.97 -11.84 -50.98
C GLN A 294 -0.41 -11.17 -51.01
N ARG A 295 -1.46 -11.89 -50.59
CA ARG A 295 -2.82 -11.35 -50.51
C ARG A 295 -2.89 -10.14 -49.58
N ALA A 296 -2.23 -10.20 -48.41
CA ALA A 296 -2.17 -9.08 -47.48
C ALA A 296 -1.48 -7.86 -48.09
N SER A 297 -0.34 -8.05 -48.76
CA SER A 297 0.39 -6.98 -49.44
C SER A 297 -0.41 -6.36 -50.59
N ASP A 298 -1.11 -7.17 -51.38
CA ASP A 298 -1.92 -6.68 -52.50
C ASP A 298 -3.13 -5.87 -52.02
N LEU A 299 -3.76 -6.29 -50.92
CA LEU A 299 -4.82 -5.53 -50.27
C LEU A 299 -4.28 -4.23 -49.67
N ALA A 300 -3.12 -4.29 -49.00
CA ALA A 300 -2.47 -3.12 -48.41
C ALA A 300 -2.13 -2.04 -49.44
N ARG A 301 -1.68 -2.43 -50.64
CA ARG A 301 -1.45 -1.49 -51.76
C ARG A 301 -2.75 -0.83 -52.23
N GLN A 302 -3.86 -1.57 -52.29
CA GLN A 302 -5.14 -1.03 -52.76
C GLN A 302 -5.77 -0.01 -51.81
N VAL A 303 -5.48 -0.11 -50.50
CA VAL A 303 -6.08 0.76 -49.47
C VAL A 303 -5.10 1.79 -48.89
N GLU A 304 -3.90 1.91 -49.49
CA GLU A 304 -2.83 2.79 -49.01
C GLU A 304 -2.54 2.57 -47.52
N HIS A 305 -2.34 1.30 -47.13
CA HIS A 305 -2.18 0.91 -45.73
C HIS A 305 -0.95 1.59 -45.08
N PRO A 306 -1.09 2.17 -43.86
CA PRO A 306 0.00 2.90 -43.20
C PRO A 306 1.25 2.03 -42.94
N GLU A 307 1.04 0.73 -42.77
CA GLU A 307 2.11 -0.23 -42.49
C GLU A 307 2.51 -1.08 -43.70
N LEU A 308 2.28 -0.62 -44.94
CA LEU A 308 2.63 -1.38 -46.15
C LEU A 308 4.06 -1.93 -46.11
N HIS A 309 5.02 -1.15 -45.62
CA HIS A 309 6.43 -1.56 -45.47
C HIS A 309 6.63 -2.81 -44.57
N VAL A 310 5.83 -2.97 -43.51
CA VAL A 310 5.87 -4.14 -42.62
C VAL A 310 5.35 -5.37 -43.35
N LEU A 311 4.22 -5.24 -44.05
CA LEU A 311 3.62 -6.34 -44.80
C LEU A 311 4.51 -6.82 -45.95
N LEU A 312 5.14 -5.89 -46.67
CA LEU A 312 6.12 -6.21 -47.71
C LEU A 312 7.34 -6.92 -47.12
N SER A 313 7.81 -6.51 -45.94
CA SER A 313 8.90 -7.19 -45.23
C SER A 313 8.54 -8.64 -44.89
N ASN A 314 7.31 -8.88 -44.42
CA ASN A 314 6.83 -10.23 -44.12
C ASN A 314 6.69 -11.10 -45.38
N LEU A 315 6.22 -10.53 -46.49
CA LEU A 315 6.18 -11.22 -47.79
C LEU A 315 7.58 -11.59 -48.29
N ALA A 316 8.54 -10.67 -48.19
CA ALA A 316 9.91 -10.93 -48.59
C ALA A 316 10.56 -12.03 -47.73
N ALA A 317 10.28 -12.06 -46.42
CA ALA A 317 10.70 -13.15 -45.53
C ALA A 317 10.12 -14.51 -45.97
N ALA A 318 8.81 -14.58 -46.23
CA ALA A 318 8.17 -15.80 -46.73
C ALA A 318 8.74 -16.26 -48.10
N LEU A 319 9.06 -15.33 -49.01
CA LEU A 319 9.71 -15.64 -50.28
C LEU A 319 11.14 -16.17 -50.11
N THR A 320 11.86 -15.68 -49.09
CA THR A 320 13.22 -16.11 -48.76
C THR A 320 13.22 -17.57 -48.30
N HIS A 321 12.27 -17.97 -47.46
CA HIS A 321 12.12 -19.36 -47.02
C HIS A 321 11.71 -20.32 -48.15
N ARG A 322 11.13 -19.81 -49.24
CA ARG A 322 10.88 -20.55 -50.49
C ARG A 322 12.04 -20.49 -51.49
N GLU A 323 13.20 -19.99 -51.08
CA GLU A 323 14.39 -19.81 -51.93
C GLU A 323 14.16 -18.91 -53.17
N ARG A 324 13.12 -18.07 -53.14
CA ARG A 324 12.80 -17.11 -54.23
C ARG A 324 13.53 -15.78 -53.99
N TYR A 325 14.85 -15.84 -53.82
CA TYR A 325 15.68 -14.71 -53.40
C TYR A 325 15.57 -13.49 -54.32
N ALA A 326 15.55 -13.69 -55.64
CA ALA A 326 15.42 -12.59 -56.60
C ALA A 326 14.11 -11.80 -56.44
N GLN A 327 13.03 -12.47 -56.03
CA GLN A 327 11.75 -11.79 -55.81
C GLN A 327 11.70 -11.14 -54.43
N ALA A 328 12.26 -11.81 -53.41
CA ALA A 328 12.39 -11.22 -52.09
C ALA A 328 13.21 -9.92 -52.13
N GLU A 329 14.29 -9.87 -52.92
CA GLU A 329 15.11 -8.66 -53.10
C GLU A 329 14.30 -7.49 -53.66
N GLU A 330 13.47 -7.73 -54.68
CA GLU A 330 12.64 -6.67 -55.28
C GLU A 330 11.56 -6.18 -54.29
N ILE A 331 10.95 -7.07 -53.51
CA ILE A 331 9.98 -6.69 -52.48
C ILE A 331 10.65 -5.91 -51.33
N TYR A 332 11.86 -6.29 -50.90
CA TYR A 332 12.61 -5.52 -49.90
C TYR A 332 12.98 -4.12 -50.42
N LYS A 333 13.36 -4.00 -51.69
CA LYS A 333 13.60 -2.68 -52.32
C LYS A 333 12.33 -1.85 -52.39
N GLU A 334 11.17 -2.46 -52.59
CA GLU A 334 9.88 -1.76 -52.52
C GLU A 334 9.59 -1.27 -51.10
N ALA A 335 9.79 -2.10 -50.07
CA ALA A 335 9.54 -1.76 -48.68
C ALA A 335 10.42 -0.61 -48.13
N LEU A 336 11.59 -0.39 -48.73
CA LEU A 336 12.57 0.63 -48.32
C LEU A 336 12.36 2.01 -48.97
N LYS A 337 11.45 2.13 -49.94
CA LYS A 337 11.17 3.40 -50.62
C LYS A 337 10.19 4.26 -49.83
#